data_AF-A0A7Z9ZKQ9-F1
#
_entry.id   AF-A0A7Z9ZKQ9-F1
#
_cell.length_a   1.000
_cell.length_b   1.000
_cell.length_c   1.000
_cell.angle_alpha   90.00
_cell.angle_beta   90.00
_cell.angle_gamma   90.00
#
_symmetry.space_group_name_H-M   'P 1'
#
loop_
_entity.id
_entity.type
_entity.pdbx_description
1 polymer ?
#
loop_
_entity_poly.entity_id
_entity_poly.type
_entity_poly.pdbx_seq_one_letter_code
_entity_poly.pdbx_strand_id
1 'polypeptide(L)'
;FGQKIGQFQMIQQKLADMKCRIEASRLLIYQAALAKEESKKTGRRYTLESSMAKLFASETAMWVTTQAIQIHGGMGYSKELPIERYFRDAKVTEIYEGTSEIQRYVIARLETGLR
;
A
#
# COMPACT_ATOMS: atom_id res chain seq x y z
N PHE A 1 21.95 -7.23 21.87
CA PHE A 1 23.23 -6.52 21.69
C PHE A 1 23.29 -5.18 22.46
N GLY A 2 22.71 -5.07 23.65
CA GLY A 2 22.86 -3.89 24.53
C GLY A 2 22.32 -2.53 24.03
N GLN A 3 21.75 -2.46 22.83
CA GLN A 3 21.32 -1.20 22.21
C GLN A 3 19.86 -1.28 21.73
N LYS A 4 19.22 -0.11 21.56
CA LYS A 4 17.82 -0.05 21.11
C LYS A 4 17.72 -0.56 19.66
N ILE A 5 16.67 -1.30 19.34
CA ILE A 5 16.54 -1.92 18.00
C ILE A 5 16.54 -0.89 16.84
N GLY A 6 16.03 0.32 17.08
CA GLY A 6 16.08 1.41 16.10
C GLY A 6 17.48 1.97 15.80
N GLN A 7 18.53 1.52 16.51
CA GLN A 7 19.92 1.92 16.26
C GLN A 7 20.61 1.01 15.25
N PHE A 8 20.03 -0.15 14.90
CA PHE A 8 20.59 -1.00 13.84
C PHE A 8 20.23 -0.42 12.45
N GLN A 9 21.23 -0.25 11.59
CA GLN A 9 21.07 0.31 10.25
C GLN A 9 20.01 -0.43 9.41
N MET A 10 19.95 -1.76 9.49
CA MET A 10 18.93 -2.54 8.79
C MET A 10 17.49 -2.20 9.22
N ILE A 11 17.28 -1.83 10.48
CA ILE A 11 15.97 -1.40 10.99
C ILE A 11 15.67 0.01 10.50
N GLN A 12 16.66 0.90 10.52
CA GLN A 12 16.51 2.27 9.99
C GLN A 12 16.17 2.28 8.51
N GLN A 13 16.81 1.42 7.70
CA GLN A 13 16.50 1.25 6.28
C GLN A 13 15.05 0.81 6.07
N LYS A 14 14.58 -0.20 6.81
CA LYS A 14 13.17 -0.63 6.76
C LYS A 14 12.21 0.52 7.07
N LEU A 15 12.50 1.31 8.11
CA LEU A 15 11.66 2.45 8.49
C LEU A 15 11.65 3.55 7.40
N ALA A 16 12.80 3.81 6.77
CA ALA A 16 12.90 4.75 5.66
C ALA A 16 12.07 4.27 4.45
N ASP A 17 12.19 3.00 4.07
CA ASP A 17 11.43 2.41 2.96
C ASP A 17 9.92 2.43 3.25
N MET A 18 9.51 2.06 4.47
CA MET A 18 8.11 2.14 4.90
C MET A 18 7.57 3.56 4.71
N LYS A 19 8.30 4.57 5.19
CA LYS A 19 7.88 5.97 5.09
C LYS A 19 7.74 6.41 3.64
N CYS A 20 8.73 6.12 2.79
CA CYS A 20 8.70 6.47 1.37
C CYS A 20 7.51 5.83 0.65
N ARG A 21 7.24 4.54 0.88
CA ARG A 21 6.10 3.84 0.26
C ARG A 21 4.75 4.42 0.71
N ILE A 22 4.63 4.77 2.00
CA ILE A 22 3.40 5.39 2.54
C ILE A 22 3.17 6.76 1.89
N GLU A 23 4.20 7.59 1.76
CA GLU A 23 4.07 8.91 1.12
C GLU A 23 3.75 8.77 -0.38
N ALA A 24 4.40 7.85 -1.09
CA ALA A 24 4.05 7.57 -2.49
C ALA A 24 2.60 7.10 -2.65
N SER A 25 2.12 6.23 -1.74
CA SER A 25 0.71 5.80 -1.72
C SER A 25 -0.25 6.97 -1.50
N ARG A 26 0.08 7.87 -0.56
CA ARG A 26 -0.72 9.07 -0.28
C ARG A 26 -0.82 9.99 -1.50
N LEU A 27 0.29 10.19 -2.21
CA LEU A 27 0.31 10.99 -3.43
C LEU A 27 -0.56 10.39 -4.53
N LEU A 28 -0.50 9.08 -4.76
CA LEU A 28 -1.37 8.40 -5.73
C LEU A 28 -2.85 8.53 -5.37
N ILE A 29 -3.19 8.41 -4.07
CA ILE A 29 -4.56 8.60 -3.59
C ILE A 29 -5.05 10.03 -3.86
N TYR A 30 -4.22 11.04 -3.59
CA TYR A 30 -4.59 12.43 -3.88
C TYR A 30 -4.73 12.70 -5.38
N GLN A 31 -3.88 12.12 -6.23
CA GLN A 31 -4.04 12.20 -7.68
C GLN A 31 -5.36 11.58 -8.14
N ALA A 32 -5.72 10.39 -7.64
CA ALA A 32 -7.00 9.76 -7.93
C ALA A 32 -8.20 10.60 -7.46
N ALA A 33 -8.10 11.24 -6.29
CA ALA A 33 -9.12 12.14 -5.77
C ALA A 33 -9.29 13.40 -6.64
N LEU A 34 -8.18 14.01 -7.08
CA LEU A 34 -8.19 15.17 -7.98
C LEU A 34 -8.77 14.79 -9.36
N ALA A 35 -8.37 13.67 -9.93
CA ALA A 35 -8.90 13.17 -11.19
C ALA A 35 -10.42 12.89 -11.10
N LYS A 36 -10.89 12.34 -9.98
CA LYS A 36 -12.32 12.19 -9.71
C LYS A 36 -13.04 13.53 -9.65
N GLU A 37 -12.46 14.55 -9.03
CA GLU A 37 -13.08 15.88 -8.98
C GLU A 37 -13.13 16.54 -10.36
N GLU A 38 -12.07 16.42 -11.14
CA GLU A 38 -12.02 16.89 -12.53
C GLU A 38 -13.05 16.16 -13.41
N SER A 39 -13.24 14.86 -13.22
CA SER A 39 -14.20 14.06 -13.97
C SER A 39 -15.63 14.59 -13.90
N LYS A 40 -16.02 15.20 -12.77
CA LYS A 40 -17.35 15.79 -12.58
C LYS A 40 -17.60 16.98 -13.50
N LYS A 41 -16.53 17.67 -13.92
CA LYS A 41 -16.59 18.85 -14.78
C LYS A 41 -16.40 18.48 -16.25
N THR A 42 -15.48 17.55 -16.53
CA THR A 42 -15.04 17.24 -17.90
C THR A 42 -15.69 15.99 -18.49
N GLY A 43 -16.27 15.13 -17.64
CA GLY A 43 -16.73 13.79 -18.04
C GLY A 43 -15.59 12.78 -18.29
N ARG A 44 -14.32 13.18 -18.11
CA ARG A 44 -13.16 12.31 -18.30
C ARG A 44 -13.17 11.19 -17.25
N ARG A 45 -12.89 9.95 -17.66
CA ARG A 45 -12.75 8.82 -16.72
C ARG A 45 -11.49 8.98 -15.87
N TYR A 46 -11.58 8.57 -14.60
CA TYR A 46 -10.48 8.55 -13.62
C TYR A 46 -10.06 7.11 -13.23
N THR A 47 -10.46 6.13 -14.04
CA THR A 47 -10.29 4.70 -13.72
C THR A 47 -8.82 4.33 -13.54
N LEU A 48 -7.94 4.84 -14.40
CA LEU A 48 -6.51 4.55 -14.36
C LEU A 48 -5.89 5.01 -13.03
N GLU A 49 -6.15 6.25 -12.66
CA GLU A 49 -5.64 6.86 -11.43
C GLU A 49 -6.16 6.12 -10.20
N SER A 50 -7.45 5.77 -10.17
CA SER A 50 -8.03 5.00 -9.07
C SER A 50 -7.44 3.59 -8.95
N SER A 51 -7.19 2.91 -10.08
CA SER A 51 -6.60 1.57 -10.09
C SER A 51 -5.14 1.58 -9.63
N MET A 52 -4.34 2.56 -10.08
CA MET A 52 -2.96 2.72 -9.61
C MET A 52 -2.92 3.02 -8.11
N ALA A 53 -3.76 3.92 -7.63
CA ALA A 53 -3.84 4.27 -6.21
C ALA A 53 -4.23 3.06 -5.35
N LYS A 54 -5.27 2.31 -5.74
CA LYS A 54 -5.71 1.13 -5.00
C LYS A 54 -4.62 0.06 -4.95
N LEU A 55 -4.03 -0.26 -6.10
CA LEU A 55 -3.00 -1.30 -6.20
C LEU A 55 -1.81 -0.96 -5.31
N PHE A 56 -1.24 0.22 -5.50
CA PHE A 56 0.00 0.58 -4.80
C PHE A 56 -0.20 0.77 -3.29
N ALA A 57 -1.34 1.36 -2.89
CA ALA A 57 -1.64 1.57 -1.47
C ALA A 57 -1.90 0.26 -0.71
N SER A 58 -2.66 -0.67 -1.31
CA SER A 58 -2.93 -1.99 -0.69
C SER A 58 -1.65 -2.82 -0.54
N GLU A 59 -0.85 -2.93 -1.60
CA GLU A 59 0.44 -3.65 -1.54
C GLU A 59 1.44 -2.97 -0.58
N THR A 60 1.40 -1.63 -0.47
CA THR A 60 2.19 -0.91 0.52
C THR A 60 1.77 -1.25 1.94
N ALA A 61 0.46 -1.26 2.23
CA ALA A 61 -0.04 -1.63 3.56
C ALA A 61 0.38 -3.06 3.94
N MET A 62 0.25 -4.00 3.00
CA MET A 62 0.67 -5.39 3.19
C MET A 62 2.17 -5.51 3.46
N TRP A 63 2.98 -4.82 2.65
CA TRP A 63 4.43 -4.83 2.79
C TRP A 63 4.88 -4.22 4.12
N VAL A 64 4.34 -3.05 4.49
CA VAL A 64 4.68 -2.35 5.75
C VAL A 64 4.34 -3.20 6.96
N THR A 65 3.14 -3.78 7.00
CA THR A 65 2.69 -4.62 8.13
C THR A 65 3.50 -5.90 8.25
N THR A 66 3.89 -6.51 7.13
CA THR A 66 4.80 -7.67 7.11
C THR A 66 6.16 -7.33 7.72
N GLN A 67 6.75 -6.19 7.32
CA GLN A 67 8.01 -5.73 7.90
C GLN A 67 7.85 -5.34 9.39
N ALA A 68 6.69 -4.80 9.79
CA ALA A 68 6.40 -4.48 11.17
C ALA A 68 6.35 -5.75 12.05
N ILE A 69 5.73 -6.84 11.59
CA ILE A 69 5.80 -8.15 12.26
C ILE A 69 7.25 -8.56 12.45
N GLN A 70 8.07 -8.50 11.39
CA GLN A 70 9.47 -8.91 11.45
C GLN A 70 10.30 -8.09 12.46
N ILE A 71 10.07 -6.78 12.54
CA ILE A 71 10.76 -5.89 13.49
C ILE A 71 10.39 -6.23 14.94
N HIS A 72 9.14 -6.64 15.20
CA HIS A 72 8.66 -6.98 16.54
C HIS A 72 8.84 -8.47 16.88
N GLY A 73 9.31 -9.29 15.94
CA GLY A 73 9.53 -10.73 16.14
C GLY A 73 8.25 -11.45 16.58
N GLY A 74 8.38 -12.37 17.54
CA GLY A 74 7.22 -13.13 18.06
C GLY A 74 6.11 -12.25 18.60
N MET A 75 6.45 -11.09 19.20
CA MET A 75 5.45 -10.13 19.68
C MET A 75 4.67 -9.46 18.56
N GLY A 76 5.23 -9.36 17.35
CA GLY A 76 4.53 -8.86 16.17
C GLY A 76 3.47 -9.83 15.65
N TYR A 77 3.65 -11.13 15.88
CA TYR A 77 2.71 -12.18 15.50
C TYR A 77 1.71 -12.53 16.62
N SER A 78 2.07 -12.24 17.88
CA SER A 78 1.18 -12.40 19.03
C SER A 78 0.02 -11.41 19.01
N LYS A 79 -1.10 -11.79 19.65
CA LYS A 79 -2.26 -10.91 19.90
C LYS A 79 -2.03 -9.90 21.02
N GLU A 80 -0.89 -9.95 21.70
CA GLU A 80 -0.51 -8.98 22.75
C GLU A 80 -0.29 -7.57 22.18
N LEU A 81 0.08 -7.47 20.91
CA LEU A 81 0.19 -6.21 20.18
C LEU A 81 -0.77 -6.21 18.98
N PRO A 82 -1.29 -5.04 18.56
CA PRO A 82 -2.25 -4.97 17.45
C PRO A 82 -1.63 -5.23 16.06
N ILE A 83 -0.33 -5.56 15.98
CA ILE A 83 0.43 -5.66 14.73
C ILE A 83 -0.08 -6.81 13.86
N GLU A 84 -0.39 -7.96 14.46
CA GLU A 84 -0.97 -9.11 13.74
C GLU A 84 -2.31 -8.75 13.10
N ARG A 85 -3.13 -7.95 13.80
CA ARG A 85 -4.42 -7.50 13.31
C ARG A 85 -4.22 -6.58 12.10
N TYR A 86 -3.30 -5.62 12.19
CA TYR A 86 -3.00 -4.73 11.07
C TYR A 86 -2.52 -5.49 9.83
N PHE A 87 -1.73 -6.55 10.00
CA PHE A 87 -1.33 -7.42 8.89
C PHE A 87 -2.53 -8.12 8.24
N ARG A 88 -3.44 -8.69 9.04
CA ARG A 88 -4.66 -9.34 8.52
C ARG A 88 -5.56 -8.33 7.80
N ASP A 89 -5.74 -7.15 8.38
CA ASP A 89 -6.54 -6.07 7.82
C ASP A 89 -5.91 -5.52 6.53
N ALA A 90 -4.59 -5.43 6.46
CA ALA A 90 -3.90 -5.04 5.23
C ALA A 90 -4.10 -6.07 4.12
N LYS A 91 -4.02 -7.37 4.44
CA LYS A 91 -4.13 -8.43 3.43
C LYS A 91 -5.47 -8.42 2.70
N VAL A 92 -6.56 -8.16 3.41
CA VAL A 92 -7.88 -8.17 2.77
C VAL A 92 -7.95 -7.09 1.67
N THR A 93 -7.27 -5.95 1.83
CA THR A 93 -7.28 -4.85 0.83
C THR A 93 -6.72 -5.24 -0.55
N GLU A 94 -5.89 -6.28 -0.63
CA GLU A 94 -5.39 -6.84 -1.89
C GLU A 94 -6.39 -7.80 -2.56
N ILE A 95 -7.49 -8.15 -1.88
CA ILE A 95 -8.43 -9.21 -2.29
C ILE A 95 -9.80 -8.62 -2.67
N TYR A 96 -10.38 -7.77 -1.83
CA TYR A 96 -11.72 -7.20 -2.08
C TYR A 96 -11.65 -5.93 -2.95
N GLU A 97 -12.78 -5.55 -3.56
CA GLU A 97 -12.89 -4.45 -4.55
C GLU A 97 -11.85 -4.57 -5.70
N GLY A 98 -11.69 -5.79 -6.22
CA GLY A 98 -10.80 -6.15 -7.33
C GLY A 98 -9.35 -6.40 -6.91
N THR A 99 -8.87 -7.65 -7.03
CA THR A 99 -7.54 -8.06 -6.55
C THR A 99 -6.38 -7.26 -7.17
N SER A 100 -5.18 -7.37 -6.61
CA SER A 100 -3.97 -6.74 -7.18
C SER A 100 -3.77 -7.10 -8.66
N GLU A 101 -4.02 -8.35 -9.06
CA GLU A 101 -3.92 -8.80 -10.45
C GLU A 101 -4.97 -8.12 -11.34
N ILE A 102 -6.20 -7.98 -10.83
CA ILE A 102 -7.27 -7.27 -11.56
C ILE A 102 -6.91 -5.80 -11.74
N GLN A 103 -6.34 -5.13 -10.72
CA GLN A 103 -5.91 -3.74 -10.88
C GLN A 103 -4.78 -3.62 -11.90
N ARG A 104 -3.80 -4.53 -11.88
CA ARG A 104 -2.73 -4.57 -12.90
C ARG A 104 -3.30 -4.80 -14.30
N TYR A 105 -4.29 -5.69 -14.44
CA TYR A 105 -4.98 -5.91 -15.72
C TYR A 105 -5.67 -4.63 -16.21
N VAL A 106 -6.41 -3.92 -15.35
CA VAL A 106 -7.06 -2.64 -15.70
C VAL A 106 -6.03 -1.60 -16.13
N ILE A 107 -4.95 -1.43 -15.37
CA ILE A 107 -3.87 -0.49 -15.70
C ILE A 107 -3.25 -0.86 -17.06
N ALA A 108 -2.85 -2.12 -17.25
CA ALA A 108 -2.21 -2.58 -18.48
C ALA A 108 -3.11 -2.36 -19.71
N ARG A 109 -4.41 -2.65 -19.59
CA ARG A 109 -5.38 -2.43 -20.66
C ARG A 109 -5.54 -0.94 -21.01
N LEU A 110 -5.51 -0.06 -20.02
CA LEU A 110 -5.64 1.38 -20.24
C LEU A 110 -4.36 2.00 -20.82
N GLU A 111 -3.19 1.53 -20.40
CA GLU A 111 -1.89 1.99 -20.91
C GLU A 111 -1.61 1.50 -22.34
N THR A 112 -1.95 0.25 -22.65
CA THR A 112 -1.67 -0.35 -23.96
C THR A 112 -2.78 -0.12 -24.98
N GLY A 113 -4.01 0.12 -24.54
CA GLY A 113 -5.19 0.16 -25.40
C GLY A 113 -5.61 -1.21 -25.96
N LEU A 114 -4.94 -2.30 -25.54
CA LEU A 114 -5.18 -3.66 -26.01
C LEU A 114 -6.13 -4.39 -25.05
N ARG A 115 -6.98 -5.28 -25.59
CA ARG A 115 -7.91 -6.09 -24.80
C ARG A 115 -7.25 -7.33 -24.22
#